data_AF-A0A4Q2XYX4-F1
#
_entry.id   AF-A0A4Q2XYX4-F1
#
_cell.length_a   1.000
_cell.length_b   1.000
_cell.length_c   1.000
_cell.angle_alpha   90.00
_cell.angle_beta   90.00
_cell.angle_gamma   90.00
#
_symmetry.space_group_name_H-M   'P 1'
#
loop_
_entity.id
_entity.type
_entity.pdbx_description
1 polymer ?
#
loop_
_entity_poly.entity_id
_entity_poly.type
_entity_poly.pdbx_seq_one_letter_code
_entity_poly.pdbx_strand_id
1 'polypeptide(L)' 'VYVQPINYPTVPKGTERLRFTPSPNHTDAMMDDLVKAMDRLWTHCNVARMPAAA' A
#
# COMPACT_ATOMS: atom_id res chain seq x y z
N VAL A 1 1.54 -10.86 1.87
CA VAL A 1 0.85 -9.60 2.20
C VAL A 1 -0.52 -9.61 1.54
N TYR A 2 -1.59 -9.41 2.30
CA TYR A 2 -2.94 -9.22 1.76
C TYR A 2 -3.49 -7.88 2.22
N VAL A 3 -3.98 -7.08 1.28
CA VAL A 3 -4.70 -5.84 1.53
C VAL A 3 -5.78 -5.71 0.46
N GLN A 4 -7.00 -5.37 0.89
CA GLN A 4 -8.12 -5.22 -0.01
C GLN A 4 -7.97 -3.91 -0.81
N PRO A 5 -7.97 -3.95 -2.16
CA PRO A 5 -8.09 -2.72 -2.94
C PRO A 5 -9.49 -2.14 -2.76
N ILE A 6 -9.56 -0.80 -2.61
CA ILE A 6 -10.81 -0.07 -2.55
C ILE A 6 -10.98 0.68 -3.86
N ASN A 7 -11.97 0.25 -4.64
CA ASN A 7 -12.31 0.80 -5.95
C ASN A 7 -13.74 1.40 -5.92
N TYR A 8 -14.21 1.91 -7.06
CA TYR A 8 -15.62 2.27 -7.25
C TYR A 8 -16.54 1.06 -7.00
N PRO A 9 -17.73 1.22 -6.39
CA PRO A 9 -18.38 2.48 -5.98
C PRO A 9 -18.00 2.97 -4.58
N THR A 10 -17.16 2.24 -3.83
CA THR A 10 -16.79 2.61 -2.46
C THR A 10 -16.01 3.93 -2.40
N VAL A 11 -15.21 4.22 -3.43
CA VAL A 11 -14.55 5.52 -3.62
C VAL A 11 -14.80 6.07 -5.03
N PRO A 12 -14.75 7.40 -5.25
CA PRO A 12 -14.82 7.98 -6.58
C PRO A 12 -13.73 7.43 -7.51
N LYS A 13 -14.06 7.26 -8.79
CA LYS A 13 -13.10 6.84 -9.83
C LYS A 13 -11.89 7.80 -9.87
N GLY A 14 -10.70 7.25 -10.08
CA GLY A 14 -9.45 8.00 -10.05
C GLY A 14 -8.91 8.29 -8.64
N THR A 15 -9.61 7.82 -7.60
CA THR A 15 -9.18 7.93 -6.20
C THR A 15 -9.07 6.56 -5.52
N GLU A 16 -8.88 5.52 -6.33
CA GLU A 16 -8.61 4.14 -5.91
C GLU A 16 -7.40 4.12 -4.97
N ARG A 17 -7.49 3.28 -3.94
CA ARG A 17 -6.44 3.25 -2.91
C ARG A 17 -6.37 1.90 -2.20
N LEU A 18 -5.21 1.63 -1.65
CA LEU A 18 -5.02 0.59 -0.64
C LEU A 18 -5.20 1.24 0.74
N ARG A 19 -5.99 0.61 1.60
CA ARG A 19 -6.19 1.07 2.98
C ARG A 19 -5.62 0.05 3.95
N PHE A 20 -4.51 0.41 4.60
CA PHE A 20 -3.89 -0.41 5.63
C PHE A 20 -4.48 -0.08 7.00
N THR A 21 -4.78 -1.12 7.78
CA THR A 21 -5.25 -1.02 9.16
C THR A 21 -4.36 -1.90 10.05
N PRO A 22 -3.10 -1.48 10.30
CA PRO A 22 -2.22 -2.22 11.19
C PRO A 22 -2.85 -2.29 12.59
N SER A 23 -2.49 -3.34 13.32
CA SER A 23 -2.93 -3.58 14.70
C SER A 23 -1.71 -3.81 15.60
N PRO A 24 -1.85 -3.77 16.94
CA PRO A 24 -0.74 -4.03 17.87
C PRO A 24 -0.05 -5.38 17.67
N ASN A 25 -0.69 -6.33 16.98
CA ASN A 25 -0.14 -7.65 16.69
C ASN A 25 0.71 -7.68 15.42
N HIS A 26 0.77 -6.59 14.65
CA HIS A 26 1.70 -6.46 13.54
C HIS A 26 3.04 -5.98 14.10
N THR A 27 4.05 -6.83 14.04
CA THR A 27 5.39 -6.50 14.52
C THR A 27 6.13 -5.59 13.54
N ASP A 28 7.20 -4.95 13.99
CA ASP A 28 8.06 -4.13 13.13
C ASP A 28 8.61 -4.92 11.94
N ALA A 29 9.00 -6.19 12.17
CA ALA A 29 9.45 -7.08 11.10
C ALA A 29 8.37 -7.32 10.03
N MET A 30 7.10 -7.46 10.44
CA MET A 30 5.98 -7.60 9.50
C MET A 30 5.75 -6.31 8.69
N MET A 31 5.95 -5.15 9.32
CA MET A 31 5.85 -3.85 8.65
C MET A 31 6.99 -3.65 7.64
N ASP A 32 8.21 -4.03 7.98
CA ASP A 32 9.35 -4.01 7.07
C ASP A 32 9.12 -4.91 5.84
N ASP A 33 8.60 -6.11 6.07
CA ASP A 33 8.29 -7.05 4.99
C ASP A 33 7.14 -6.54 4.10
N LEU A 34 6.14 -5.88 4.69
CA LEU A 34 5.09 -5.18 3.95
C LEU A 34 5.68 -4.08 3.05
N VAL A 35 6.53 -3.20 3.59
CA VAL A 35 7.12 -2.10 2.81
C VAL A 35 7.99 -2.63 1.67
N LYS A 36 8.82 -3.66 1.93
CA LYS A 36 9.63 -4.31 0.88
C LYS A 36 8.76 -4.94 -0.22
N ALA A 37 7.67 -5.60 0.15
CA ALA A 37 6.75 -6.19 -0.83
C ALA A 37 6.06 -5.11 -1.68
N MET A 38 5.64 -4.01 -1.05
CA MET A 38 5.03 -2.86 -1.72
C MET A 38 6.00 -2.18 -2.70
N ASP A 39 7.26 -1.97 -2.31
CA ASP A 39 8.29 -1.38 -3.15
C ASP A 39 8.54 -2.18 -4.44
N ARG A 40 8.62 -3.52 -4.30
CA ARG A 40 8.75 -4.44 -5.44
C ARG A 40 7.54 -4.38 -6.35
N LEU A 41 6.32 -4.37 -5.78
CA LEU A 41 5.09 -4.31 -6.54
C LEU A 41 4.95 -2.98 -7.30
N TRP A 42 5.25 -1.85 -6.65
CA TRP A 42 5.19 -0.52 -7.28
C TRP A 42 6.14 -0.42 -8.47
N THR A 43 7.35 -0.97 -8.32
CA THR A 43 8.34 -1.02 -9.40
C THR A 43 7.87 -1.91 -10.55
N HIS A 44 7.35 -3.10 -10.25
CA HIS A 44 6.84 -4.03 -11.25
C HIS A 44 5.66 -3.46 -12.04
N CYS A 45 4.73 -2.79 -11.36
CA CYS A 45 3.56 -2.16 -11.97
C CYS A 45 3.85 -0.78 -12.57
N ASN A 46 5.09 -0.28 -12.47
CA ASN A 46 5.48 1.08 -12.91
C ASN A 46 4.55 2.19 -12.36
N VAL A 47 4.20 2.10 -11.08
CA VAL A 47 3.32 3.08 -10.43
C VAL A 47 4.14 4.30 -10.03
N ALA A 48 3.59 5.49 -10.30
CA ALA A 48 4.22 6.75 -9.93
C ALA A 48 4.53 6.81 -8.42
N ARG A 49 5.77 7.21 -8.09
CA ARG A 49 6.20 7.45 -6.70
C ARG A 49 6.08 8.92 -6.37
N MET A 50 5.66 9.22 -5.15
CA MET A 50 5.79 10.58 -4.61
C MET A 50 7.26 10.87 -4.31
N PRO A 51 7.71 12.13 -4.43
CA PRO A 51 9.03 12.52 -3.95
C PRO A 51 9.17 12.19 -2.46
N ALA A 52 10.39 11.88 -2.02
CA ALA A 52 10.67 11.67 -0.61
C ALA A 52 10.23 12.92 0.18
N ALA A 53 9.51 12.71 1.28
CA ALA A 53 9.20 13.79 2.21
C ALA A 53 10.51 14.31 2.82
N ALA A 54 10.63 15.64 2.94
CA ALA A 54 11.77 16.32 3.54
C ALA A 54 11.84 16.09 5.07
#